data_AF-A0A5N6P8D8-F1
#
_entry.id   AF-A0A5N6P8D8-F1
#
_cell.length_a   1.000
_cell.length_b   1.000
_cell.length_c   1.000
_cell.angle_alpha   90.00
_cell.angle_beta   90.00
_cell.angle_gamma   90.00
#
_symmetry.space_group_name_H-M   'P 1'
#
loop_
_entity.id
_entity.type
_entity.pdbx_description
1 polymer ?
#
loop_
_entity_poly.entity_id
_entity_poly.type
_entity_poly.pdbx_seq_one_letter_code
_entity_poly.pdbx_strand_id
1 'polypeptide(L)'
;MSTMTSSLSPSLSKYPQPIYKEHDLHYIPKLNNYNVNYWKLVMSDYIEGNGLIAFIDGSITPPPDKINDKNEQLQGIENPDYTQWKQIDEQAAVEGNLKSLQEILLKEPNLVNAVITGAFETALIVACHRNLNSKFVEKLISLMSPQDLAMQNSFGKTAMFGAAVVGNVEAMKMMVDKNPNLPNITDIYNQLPIQSAAYAGQKHAVHYLLEVTGKEYLESRRKTFVHSLLVGGFYGEF
;
A
#
# COMPACT_ATOMS: atom_id res chain seq x y z
N MET A 1 43.93 32.83 -2.47
CA MET A 1 42.75 32.43 -3.27
C MET A 1 42.20 31.17 -2.65
N SER A 2 41.17 31.31 -1.82
CA SER A 2 40.61 30.22 -1.03
C SER A 2 39.33 29.74 -1.70
N THR A 3 39.32 28.49 -2.19
CA THR A 3 38.09 27.81 -2.62
C THR A 3 37.68 26.85 -1.51
N MET A 4 36.71 27.27 -0.70
CA MET A 4 36.03 26.41 0.26
C MET A 4 35.11 25.45 -0.48
N THR A 5 35.36 24.16 -0.31
CA THR A 5 34.42 23.08 -0.59
C THR A 5 33.29 23.11 0.44
N SER A 6 32.07 23.42 0.03
CA SER A 6 30.86 23.23 0.85
C SER A 6 30.21 21.91 0.48
N SER A 7 30.43 20.91 1.33
CA SER A 7 29.67 19.66 1.38
C SER A 7 28.30 19.92 2.01
N LEU A 8 27.23 19.89 1.21
CA LEU A 8 25.88 19.82 1.74
C LEU A 8 25.48 18.35 1.89
N SER A 9 25.88 17.75 3.00
CA SER A 9 25.20 16.57 3.54
C SER A 9 23.88 17.06 4.16
N PRO A 10 22.69 16.58 3.72
CA PRO A 10 21.44 16.99 4.35
C PRO A 10 21.38 16.40 5.76
N SER A 11 21.36 17.26 6.77
CA SER A 11 21.30 16.85 8.17
C SER A 11 19.96 16.17 8.47
N LEU A 12 20.01 14.93 8.94
CA LEU A 12 18.89 14.19 9.56
C LEU A 12 18.20 14.97 10.72
N SER A 13 18.67 16.16 11.10
CA SER A 13 18.24 16.90 12.28
C SER A 13 17.04 17.84 12.09
N LYS A 14 16.51 18.00 10.86
CA LYS A 14 15.43 18.97 10.61
C LYS A 14 14.03 18.42 10.92
N TYR A 15 13.86 17.09 10.85
CA TYR A 15 12.62 16.39 11.19
C TYR A 15 12.98 15.20 12.09
N PRO A 16 12.89 15.34 13.42
CA PRO A 16 13.20 14.24 14.31
C PRO A 16 12.24 13.08 14.00
N GLN A 17 12.79 11.89 13.79
CA GLN A 17 11.97 10.69 13.59
C GLN A 17 11.09 10.46 14.83
N PRO A 18 9.82 10.07 14.66
CA PRO A 18 9.06 9.48 15.75
C PRO A 18 9.83 8.30 16.32
N ILE A 19 10.36 8.44 17.54
CA ILE A 19 10.97 7.31 18.24
C ILE A 19 9.81 6.49 18.79
N TYR A 20 9.33 5.51 18.02
CA TYR A 20 8.39 4.53 18.56
C TYR A 20 9.14 3.65 19.56
N LYS A 21 9.27 4.11 20.80
CA LYS A 21 9.68 3.22 21.88
C LYS A 21 8.59 2.18 22.01
N GLU A 22 9.00 0.91 21.91
CA GLU A 22 8.15 -0.24 22.15
C GLU A 22 7.61 -0.14 23.58
N HIS A 23 6.47 0.51 23.75
CA HIS A 23 5.67 0.44 24.94
C HIS A 23 4.39 -0.24 24.51
N ASP A 24 3.96 -1.24 25.28
CA ASP A 24 2.82 -2.12 25.06
C ASP A 24 1.52 -1.33 24.78
N LEU A 25 1.35 -0.81 23.57
CA LEU A 25 0.10 -0.23 23.06
C LEU A 25 -0.89 -1.33 22.64
N HIS A 26 -0.62 -2.59 23.00
CA HIS A 26 -1.44 -3.77 22.71
C HIS A 26 -2.90 -3.68 23.20
N TYR A 27 -3.25 -2.65 23.97
CA TYR A 27 -4.62 -2.34 24.30
C TYR A 27 -4.83 -0.82 24.38
N ILE A 28 -5.30 -0.21 23.29
CA ILE A 28 -5.95 1.10 23.34
C ILE A 28 -7.46 0.83 23.49
N PRO A 29 -8.01 0.78 24.72
CA PRO A 29 -9.44 0.65 24.90
C PRO A 29 -10.16 1.82 24.23
N LYS A 30 -11.29 1.54 23.58
CA LYS A 30 -12.15 2.59 22.99
C LYS A 30 -12.41 3.67 24.05
N LEU A 31 -12.11 4.92 23.72
CA LEU A 31 -12.22 6.06 24.65
C LEU A 31 -13.66 6.19 25.17
N ASN A 32 -13.79 6.37 26.48
CA ASN A 32 -15.03 6.65 27.18
C ASN A 32 -14.74 7.59 28.37
N ASN A 33 -15.81 8.07 29.02
CA ASN A 33 -15.70 9.06 30.10
C ASN A 33 -14.89 8.58 31.32
N TYR A 34 -14.70 7.27 31.48
CA TYR A 34 -13.97 6.69 32.61
C TYR A 34 -12.48 6.50 32.32
N ASN A 35 -12.10 6.21 31.07
CA ASN A 35 -10.72 5.95 30.69
C ASN A 35 -10.00 7.15 30.06
N VAL A 36 -10.72 8.22 29.68
CA VAL A 36 -10.14 9.39 29.00
C VAL A 36 -9.06 10.09 29.83
N ASN A 37 -9.22 10.17 31.16
CA ASN A 37 -8.24 10.83 32.02
C ASN A 37 -6.97 9.98 32.20
N TYR A 38 -7.14 8.66 32.35
CA TYR A 38 -6.02 7.73 32.41
C TYR A 38 -5.26 7.68 31.07
N TRP A 39 -5.99 7.62 29.96
CA TRP A 39 -5.43 7.69 28.62
C TRP A 39 -4.67 9.00 28.43
N LYS A 40 -5.23 10.16 28.81
CA LYS A 40 -4.54 11.45 28.73
C LYS A 40 -3.26 11.45 29.56
N LEU A 41 -3.27 10.87 30.76
CA LEU A 41 -2.08 10.83 31.62
C LEU A 41 -0.96 9.98 31.01
N VAL A 42 -1.29 8.81 30.47
CA VAL A 42 -0.31 7.89 29.88
C VAL A 42 0.17 8.38 28.51
N MET A 43 -0.75 8.91 27.70
CA MET A 43 -0.45 9.32 26.33
C MET A 43 0.13 10.73 26.25
N SER A 44 -0.20 11.65 27.16
CA SER A 44 0.36 13.01 27.11
C SER A 44 1.88 12.98 27.28
N ASP A 45 2.38 12.31 28.32
CA ASP A 45 3.82 12.19 28.56
C ASP A 45 4.53 11.43 27.43
N TYR A 46 3.86 10.43 26.85
CA TYR A 46 4.38 9.69 25.70
C TYR A 46 4.43 10.55 24.43
N ILE A 47 3.37 11.30 24.13
CA ILE A 47 3.27 12.18 22.97
C ILE A 47 4.25 13.34 23.12
N GLU A 48 4.41 13.90 24.33
CA GLU A 48 5.36 14.97 24.66
C GLU A 48 6.81 14.48 24.59
N GLY A 49 7.10 13.36 25.25
CA GLY A 49 8.45 12.79 25.34
C GLY A 49 9.00 12.26 24.01
N ASN A 50 8.12 12.02 23.02
CA ASN A 50 8.51 11.63 21.66
C ASN A 50 8.34 12.77 20.64
N GLY A 51 8.06 14.00 21.09
CA GLY A 51 7.96 15.17 20.21
C GLY A 51 6.76 15.13 19.24
N LEU A 52 5.76 14.31 19.53
CA LEU A 52 4.58 14.10 18.68
C LEU A 52 3.50 15.15 18.90
N ILE A 53 3.56 15.90 20.01
CA ILE A 53 2.61 16.98 20.33
C ILE A 53 2.49 17.93 19.14
N ALA A 54 3.64 18.33 18.60
CA ALA A 54 3.69 19.35 17.57
C ALA A 54 3.14 18.90 16.20
N PHE A 55 3.12 17.59 15.94
CA PHE A 55 2.46 17.01 14.76
C PHE A 55 0.95 16.89 14.96
N ILE A 56 0.51 16.56 16.18
CA ILE A 56 -0.92 16.36 16.50
C ILE A 56 -1.66 17.70 16.63
N ASP A 57 -1.02 18.72 17.22
CA ASP A 57 -1.60 20.05 17.36
C ASP A 57 -1.40 20.94 16.12
N GLY A 58 -0.63 20.46 15.13
CA GLY A 58 -0.36 21.13 13.87
C GLY A 58 0.66 22.26 13.93
N SER A 59 1.40 22.40 15.03
CA SER A 59 2.46 23.41 15.19
C SER A 59 3.73 23.11 14.37
N ILE A 60 3.97 21.85 14.01
CA ILE A 60 4.89 21.46 12.93
C ILE A 60 4.05 21.15 11.69
N THR A 61 4.09 22.05 10.73
CA THR A 61 3.45 21.84 9.42
C THR A 61 4.39 21.08 8.49
N PRO A 62 3.86 20.18 7.64
CA PRO A 62 4.67 19.52 6.63
C PRO A 62 5.30 20.57 5.70
N PRO A 63 6.48 20.31 5.13
CA PRO A 63 7.05 21.20 4.12
C PRO A 63 6.04 21.40 2.97
N PRO A 64 5.99 22.57 2.33
CA PRO A 64 5.09 22.78 1.20
C PRO A 64 5.42 21.79 0.08
N ASP A 65 4.41 21.24 -0.62
CA ASP A 65 4.60 20.25 -1.68
C ASP A 65 5.47 20.78 -2.83
N LYS A 66 5.36 22.08 -3.08
CA LYS A 66 6.07 22.83 -4.12
C LYS A 66 6.75 24.05 -3.54
N ILE A 67 7.92 24.36 -4.07
CA ILE A 67 8.65 25.60 -3.82
C ILE A 67 8.42 26.52 -5.03
N ASN A 68 8.16 27.81 -4.78
CA ASN A 68 8.06 28.79 -5.86
C ASN A 68 9.42 28.95 -6.55
N ASP A 69 9.45 28.76 -7.88
CA ASP A 69 10.55 29.24 -8.68
C ASP A 69 10.57 30.78 -8.59
N LYS A 70 11.75 31.38 -8.45
CA LYS A 70 11.91 32.85 -8.39
C LYS A 70 11.57 33.52 -9.72
N ASN A 71 11.25 32.73 -10.74
CA ASN A 71 10.74 33.18 -12.02
C ASN A 71 9.30 32.69 -12.16
N GLU A 72 8.36 33.63 -12.40
CA GLU A 72 6.93 33.42 -12.57
C GLU A 72 6.58 32.49 -13.76
N GLN A 73 6.97 31.22 -13.71
CA GLN A 73 6.48 30.15 -14.58
C GLN A 73 5.65 29.18 -13.74
N LEU A 74 4.43 28.95 -14.20
CA LEU A 74 3.23 28.46 -13.49
C LEU A 74 3.26 27.00 -12.97
N GLN A 75 4.41 26.41 -12.65
CA GLN A 75 4.47 25.12 -11.93
C GLN A 75 5.64 25.15 -10.93
N GLY A 76 5.31 25.26 -9.64
CA GLY A 76 6.31 25.22 -8.57
C GLY A 76 7.14 23.93 -8.60
N ILE A 77 8.44 24.06 -8.29
CA ILE A 77 9.40 22.95 -8.27
C ILE A 77 9.05 22.02 -7.10
N GLU A 78 9.07 20.71 -7.29
CA GLU A 78 8.88 19.74 -6.20
C GLU A 78 9.84 20.01 -5.05
N ASN A 79 9.32 20.08 -3.83
CA ASN A 79 10.13 20.32 -2.65
C ASN A 79 10.82 19.04 -2.19
N PRO A 80 12.17 18.93 -2.26
CA PRO A 80 12.88 17.74 -1.80
C PRO A 80 12.67 17.45 -0.32
N ASP A 81 12.50 18.50 0.51
CA ASP A 81 12.23 18.36 1.94
C ASP A 81 10.83 17.74 2.17
N TYR A 82 9.84 18.09 1.33
CA TYR A 82 8.51 17.47 1.39
C TYR A 82 8.55 16.01 0.96
N THR A 83 9.24 15.70 -0.14
CA THR A 83 9.40 14.33 -0.62
C THR A 83 10.09 13.45 0.43
N GLN A 84 11.15 13.97 1.06
CA GLN A 84 11.85 13.27 2.14
C GLN A 84 10.97 13.11 3.38
N TRP A 85 10.27 14.16 3.82
CA TRP A 85 9.34 14.09 4.96
C TRP A 85 8.25 13.04 4.73
N LYS A 86 7.60 13.09 3.55
CA LYS A 86 6.55 12.15 3.15
C LYS A 86 7.07 10.71 3.11
N GLN A 87 8.27 10.49 2.56
CA GLN A 87 8.88 9.16 2.51
C GLN A 87 9.15 8.60 3.92
N ILE A 88 9.61 9.43 4.84
CA ILE A 88 9.88 9.03 6.23
C ILE A 88 8.58 8.70 6.96
N ASP A 89 7.55 9.55 6.83
CA ASP A 89 6.24 9.34 7.46
C ASP A 89 5.57 8.06 6.94
N GLU A 90 5.61 7.82 5.63
CA GLU A 90 5.10 6.60 5.01
C GLU A 90 5.86 5.35 5.49
N GLN A 91 7.20 5.43 5.62
CA GLN A 91 8.01 4.32 6.12
C GLN A 91 7.71 3.99 7.59
N ALA A 92 7.56 5.01 8.43
CA ALA A 92 7.18 4.86 9.84
C ALA A 92 5.80 4.19 9.99
N ALA A 93 4.80 4.63 9.22
CA ALA A 93 3.47 4.03 9.23
C ALA A 93 3.51 2.55 8.83
N VAL A 94 4.34 2.19 7.85
CA VAL A 94 4.51 0.81 7.38
C VAL A 94 5.16 -0.07 8.44
N GLU A 95 6.22 0.41 9.09
CA GLU A 95 6.89 -0.31 10.18
C GLU A 95 5.93 -0.56 11.35
N GLY A 96 5.15 0.46 11.75
CA GLY A 96 4.12 0.33 12.77
C GLY A 96 3.04 -0.70 12.41
N ASN A 97 2.56 -0.71 11.16
CA ASN A 97 1.59 -1.69 10.67
C ASN A 97 2.17 -3.11 10.62
N LEU A 98 3.42 -3.26 10.17
CA LEU A 98 4.12 -4.56 10.12
C LEU A 98 4.33 -5.14 11.51
N LYS A 99 4.73 -4.31 12.48
CA LYS A 99 4.90 -4.73 13.86
C LYS A 99 3.57 -5.18 14.47
N SER A 100 2.52 -4.37 14.32
CA SER A 100 1.18 -4.71 14.79
C SER A 100 0.67 -6.03 14.19
N LEU A 101 0.89 -6.23 12.89
CA LEU A 101 0.57 -7.48 12.20
C LEU A 101 1.32 -8.67 12.82
N GLN A 102 2.62 -8.55 13.06
CA GLN A 102 3.43 -9.62 13.66
C GLN A 102 2.93 -10.00 15.06
N GLU A 103 2.60 -9.02 15.89
CA GLU A 103 2.10 -9.24 17.24
C GLU A 103 0.75 -9.97 17.24
N ILE A 104 -0.16 -9.60 16.32
CA ILE A 104 -1.45 -10.26 16.15
C ILE A 104 -1.24 -11.71 15.70
N LEU A 105 -0.39 -11.94 14.70
CA LEU A 105 -0.14 -13.28 14.16
C LEU A 105 0.65 -14.19 15.10
N LEU A 106 1.43 -13.61 16.04
CA LEU A 106 2.08 -14.37 17.11
C LEU A 106 1.03 -15.01 18.04
N LYS A 107 -0.07 -14.29 18.31
CA LYS A 107 -1.17 -14.77 19.16
C LYS A 107 -2.10 -15.71 18.38
N GLU A 108 -2.44 -15.35 17.15
CA GLU A 108 -3.37 -16.09 16.31
C GLU A 108 -2.87 -16.16 14.85
N PRO A 109 -2.06 -17.17 14.49
CA PRO A 109 -1.45 -17.27 13.16
C PRO A 109 -2.45 -17.34 12.01
N ASN A 110 -3.64 -17.89 12.27
CA ASN A 110 -4.70 -18.04 11.27
C ASN A 110 -5.33 -16.70 10.87
N LEU A 111 -5.10 -15.60 11.60
CA LEU A 111 -5.69 -14.31 11.24
C LEU A 111 -5.12 -13.70 9.96
N VAL A 112 -4.01 -14.23 9.43
CA VAL A 112 -3.44 -13.73 8.17
C VAL A 112 -4.43 -13.83 7.02
N ASN A 113 -5.29 -14.85 7.02
CA ASN A 113 -6.31 -15.08 6.00
C ASN A 113 -7.72 -14.69 6.45
N ALA A 114 -7.86 -14.03 7.60
CA ALA A 114 -9.15 -13.62 8.11
C ALA A 114 -9.84 -12.61 7.19
N VAL A 115 -11.17 -12.72 7.12
CA VAL A 115 -12.03 -11.72 6.51
C VAL A 115 -12.16 -10.55 7.48
N ILE A 116 -11.81 -9.34 7.03
CA ILE A 116 -11.76 -8.13 7.87
C ILE A 116 -12.77 -7.06 7.43
N THR A 117 -13.49 -7.26 6.33
CA THR A 117 -14.53 -6.33 5.84
C THR A 117 -15.86 -7.03 5.60
N GLY A 118 -16.95 -6.27 5.59
CA GLY A 118 -18.29 -6.77 5.23
C GLY A 118 -18.40 -7.25 3.77
N ALA A 119 -17.41 -6.97 2.93
CA ALA A 119 -17.32 -7.44 1.55
C ALA A 119 -16.52 -8.75 1.42
N PHE A 120 -16.26 -9.45 2.52
CA PHE A 120 -15.50 -10.71 2.54
C PHE A 120 -14.03 -10.55 2.13
N GLU A 121 -13.43 -9.38 2.37
CA GLU A 121 -12.04 -9.13 1.97
C GLU A 121 -11.05 -9.52 3.08
N THR A 122 -9.95 -10.16 2.69
CA THR A 122 -8.78 -10.33 3.55
C THR A 122 -7.92 -9.06 3.58
N ALA A 123 -6.98 -8.99 4.53
CA ALA A 123 -6.02 -7.89 4.60
C ALA A 123 -5.26 -7.68 3.27
N LEU A 124 -4.89 -8.78 2.58
CA LEU A 124 -4.20 -8.70 1.30
C LEU A 124 -5.10 -8.11 0.19
N ILE A 125 -6.38 -8.51 0.13
CA ILE A 125 -7.32 -7.97 -0.87
C ILE A 125 -7.48 -6.46 -0.69
N VAL A 126 -7.65 -5.99 0.55
CA VAL A 126 -7.76 -4.56 0.86
C VAL A 126 -6.47 -3.83 0.49
N ALA A 127 -5.31 -4.39 0.85
CA ALA A 127 -4.01 -3.79 0.60
C ALA A 127 -3.73 -3.58 -0.89
N CYS A 128 -4.05 -4.58 -1.72
CA CYS A 128 -3.86 -4.49 -3.16
C CYS A 128 -4.84 -3.52 -3.84
N HIS A 129 -6.11 -3.48 -3.43
CA HIS A 129 -7.08 -2.52 -4.00
C HIS A 129 -6.77 -1.06 -3.66
N ARG A 130 -6.23 -0.81 -2.47
CA ARG A 130 -5.92 0.54 -1.99
C ARG A 130 -4.52 1.02 -2.34
N ASN A 131 -3.76 0.24 -3.11
CA ASN A 131 -2.34 0.49 -3.40
C ASN A 131 -1.53 0.79 -2.14
N LEU A 132 -1.73 0.00 -1.09
CA LEU A 132 -0.94 0.15 0.14
C LEU A 132 0.54 -0.18 -0.15
N ASN A 133 1.40 0.28 0.75
CA ASN A 133 2.85 0.17 0.61
C ASN A 133 3.31 -1.26 0.23
N SER A 134 4.21 -1.33 -0.76
CA SER A 134 4.70 -2.60 -1.32
C SER A 134 5.32 -3.54 -0.29
N LYS A 135 6.03 -3.04 0.73
CA LYS A 135 6.62 -3.89 1.79
C LYS A 135 5.56 -4.56 2.65
N PHE A 136 4.45 -3.86 2.93
CA PHE A 136 3.34 -4.42 3.67
C PHE A 136 2.62 -5.51 2.87
N VAL A 137 2.39 -5.25 1.58
CA VAL A 137 1.82 -6.23 0.64
C VAL A 137 2.73 -7.46 0.51
N GLU A 138 4.04 -7.26 0.32
CA GLU A 138 5.04 -8.33 0.28
C GLU A 138 4.99 -9.19 1.55
N LYS A 139 4.93 -8.56 2.72
CA LYS A 139 4.84 -9.31 3.97
C LYS A 139 3.58 -10.16 4.04
N LEU A 140 2.43 -9.63 3.68
CA LEU A 140 1.17 -10.39 3.64
C LEU A 140 1.26 -11.58 2.67
N ILE A 141 1.79 -11.38 1.45
CA ILE A 141 2.01 -12.45 0.48
C ILE A 141 2.95 -13.51 1.04
N SER A 142 4.03 -13.11 1.72
CA SER A 142 5.00 -14.05 2.31
C SER A 142 4.38 -14.96 3.38
N LEU A 143 3.38 -14.46 4.11
CA LEU A 143 2.72 -15.16 5.21
C LEU A 143 1.55 -16.05 4.77
N MET A 144 0.94 -15.78 3.61
CA MET A 144 -0.21 -16.52 3.09
C MET A 144 0.19 -17.79 2.33
N SER A 145 -0.55 -18.89 2.48
CA SER A 145 -0.41 -20.07 1.62
C SER A 145 -0.91 -19.81 0.19
N PRO A 146 -0.58 -20.67 -0.80
CA PRO A 146 -1.15 -20.55 -2.15
C PRO A 146 -2.69 -20.55 -2.14
N GLN A 147 -3.31 -21.30 -1.24
CA GLN A 147 -4.76 -21.37 -1.07
C GLN A 147 -5.32 -20.07 -0.48
N ASP A 148 -4.62 -19.46 0.48
CA ASP A 148 -5.02 -18.16 1.04
C ASP A 148 -5.00 -17.05 -0.01
N LEU A 149 -3.99 -17.05 -0.91
CA LEU A 149 -3.93 -16.11 -2.03
C LEU A 149 -5.12 -16.24 -2.99
N ALA A 150 -5.69 -17.43 -3.09
CA ALA A 150 -6.86 -17.72 -3.92
C ALA A 150 -8.20 -17.34 -3.26
N MET A 151 -8.20 -16.85 -2.02
CA MET A 151 -9.44 -16.39 -1.37
C MET A 151 -10.07 -15.23 -2.15
N GLN A 152 -11.39 -15.27 -2.24
CA GLN A 152 -12.19 -14.34 -3.01
C GLN A 152 -13.10 -13.53 -2.08
N ASN A 153 -13.26 -12.24 -2.40
CA ASN A 153 -14.25 -11.39 -1.75
C ASN A 153 -15.68 -11.70 -2.26
N SER A 154 -16.68 -10.93 -1.81
CA SER A 154 -18.09 -11.13 -2.18
C SER A 154 -18.39 -10.96 -3.67
N PHE A 155 -17.46 -10.39 -4.44
CA PHE A 155 -17.53 -10.27 -5.89
C PHE A 155 -16.73 -11.35 -6.62
N GLY A 156 -16.20 -12.36 -5.92
CA GLY A 156 -15.33 -13.37 -6.53
C GLY A 156 -13.92 -12.84 -6.83
N LYS A 157 -13.53 -11.67 -6.33
CA LYS A 157 -12.23 -11.08 -6.66
C LYS A 157 -11.17 -11.49 -5.64
N THR A 158 -10.06 -12.04 -6.13
CA THR A 158 -8.83 -12.25 -5.36
C THR A 158 -8.02 -10.95 -5.25
N ALA A 159 -6.95 -10.96 -4.47
CA ALA A 159 -6.04 -9.81 -4.35
C ALA A 159 -5.39 -9.42 -5.69
N MET A 160 -5.23 -10.36 -6.61
CA MET A 160 -4.68 -10.12 -7.95
C MET A 160 -5.53 -9.15 -8.78
N PHE A 161 -6.86 -9.11 -8.58
CA PHE A 161 -7.72 -8.11 -9.23
C PHE A 161 -7.38 -6.70 -8.78
N GLY A 162 -7.18 -6.49 -7.48
CA GLY A 162 -6.78 -5.18 -6.94
C GLY A 162 -5.42 -4.74 -7.46
N ALA A 163 -4.43 -5.64 -7.43
CA ALA A 163 -3.10 -5.36 -7.96
C ALA A 163 -3.12 -5.05 -9.47
N ALA A 164 -3.95 -5.76 -10.23
CA ALA A 164 -4.15 -5.53 -11.67
C ALA A 164 -4.77 -4.16 -11.97
N VAL A 165 -5.79 -3.74 -11.22
CA VAL A 165 -6.46 -2.42 -11.39
C VAL A 165 -5.51 -1.27 -11.07
N VAL A 166 -4.69 -1.43 -10.03
CA VAL A 166 -3.74 -0.42 -9.59
C VAL A 166 -2.47 -0.42 -10.44
N GLY A 167 -2.16 -1.52 -11.13
CA GLY A 167 -0.95 -1.67 -11.92
C GLY A 167 0.29 -2.09 -11.12
N ASN A 168 0.11 -2.70 -9.94
CA ASN A 168 1.21 -3.15 -9.10
C ASN A 168 1.78 -4.50 -9.60
N VAL A 169 2.67 -4.43 -10.60
CA VAL A 169 3.26 -5.60 -11.27
C VAL A 169 4.12 -6.42 -10.32
N GLU A 170 4.88 -5.79 -9.44
CA GLU A 170 5.72 -6.45 -8.44
C GLU A 170 4.90 -7.33 -7.50
N ALA A 171 3.76 -6.83 -6.99
CA ALA A 171 2.85 -7.64 -6.18
C ALA A 171 2.28 -8.82 -6.98
N MET A 172 1.92 -8.63 -8.24
CA MET A 172 1.43 -9.72 -9.09
C MET A 172 2.50 -10.79 -9.32
N LYS A 173 3.76 -10.41 -9.56
CA LYS A 173 4.90 -11.33 -9.69
C LYS A 173 5.04 -12.21 -8.45
N MET A 174 5.13 -11.58 -7.27
CA MET A 174 5.24 -12.30 -6.00
C MET A 174 4.07 -13.26 -5.75
N MET A 175 2.84 -12.86 -6.12
CA MET A 175 1.69 -13.73 -5.98
C MET A 175 1.70 -14.91 -6.97
N VAL A 176 2.10 -14.70 -8.23
CA VAL A 176 2.20 -15.77 -9.25
C VAL A 176 3.29 -16.76 -8.89
N ASP A 177 4.45 -16.29 -8.41
CA ASP A 177 5.54 -17.15 -7.96
C ASP A 177 5.07 -18.12 -6.86
N LYS A 178 4.14 -17.69 -6.01
CA LYS A 178 3.57 -18.49 -4.93
C LYS A 178 2.36 -19.33 -5.35
N ASN A 179 1.51 -18.80 -6.23
CA ASN A 179 0.36 -19.51 -6.78
C ASN A 179 0.23 -19.23 -8.30
N PRO A 180 0.82 -20.10 -9.15
CA PRO A 180 0.79 -19.93 -10.60
C PRO A 180 -0.61 -19.97 -11.23
N ASN A 181 -1.61 -20.51 -10.53
CA ASN A 181 -2.98 -20.56 -11.02
C ASN A 181 -3.78 -19.28 -10.69
N LEU A 182 -3.25 -18.39 -9.85
CA LEU A 182 -3.94 -17.19 -9.41
C LEU A 182 -4.40 -16.26 -10.56
N PRO A 183 -3.64 -16.06 -11.66
CA PRO A 183 -4.08 -15.27 -12.81
C PRO A 183 -5.30 -15.83 -13.55
N ASN A 184 -5.64 -17.10 -13.31
CA ASN A 184 -6.72 -17.80 -14.00
C ASN A 184 -8.02 -17.82 -13.19
N ILE A 185 -7.99 -17.36 -11.93
CA ILE A 185 -9.18 -17.33 -11.07
C ILE A 185 -10.08 -16.17 -11.50
N THR A 186 -11.33 -16.49 -11.82
CA THR A 186 -12.31 -15.51 -12.29
C THR A 186 -13.18 -14.97 -11.18
N ASP A 187 -13.68 -13.74 -11.38
CA ASP A 187 -14.71 -13.17 -10.53
C ASP A 187 -16.12 -13.73 -10.84
N ILE A 188 -17.15 -13.24 -10.13
CA ILE A 188 -18.54 -13.70 -10.32
C ILE A 188 -19.10 -13.38 -11.72
N TYR A 189 -18.47 -12.46 -12.45
CA TYR A 189 -18.82 -12.09 -13.83
C TYR A 189 -17.98 -12.86 -14.85
N ASN A 190 -17.28 -13.91 -14.40
CA ASN A 190 -16.39 -14.74 -15.19
C ASN A 190 -15.24 -13.93 -15.82
N GLN A 191 -14.88 -12.78 -15.23
CA GLN A 191 -13.78 -11.93 -15.69
C GLN A 191 -12.45 -12.37 -15.07
N LEU A 192 -11.38 -12.27 -15.84
CA LEU A 192 -10.00 -12.51 -15.38
C LEU A 192 -9.37 -11.21 -14.84
N PRO A 193 -8.34 -11.29 -13.97
CA PRO A 193 -7.59 -10.13 -13.52
C PRO A 193 -7.05 -9.26 -14.67
N ILE A 194 -6.61 -9.88 -15.77
CA ILE A 194 -6.11 -9.18 -16.97
C ILE A 194 -7.16 -8.25 -17.58
N GLN A 195 -8.44 -8.60 -17.51
CA GLN A 195 -9.51 -7.76 -18.02
C GLN A 195 -9.71 -6.53 -17.12
N SER A 196 -9.52 -6.67 -15.81
CA SER A 196 -9.54 -5.53 -14.88
C SER A 196 -8.35 -4.59 -15.09
N ALA A 197 -7.15 -5.13 -15.34
CA ALA A 197 -5.99 -4.31 -15.75
C ALA A 197 -6.27 -3.56 -17.05
N ALA A 198 -6.86 -4.22 -18.04
CA ALA A 198 -7.22 -3.62 -19.32
C ALA A 198 -8.23 -2.48 -19.14
N TYR A 199 -9.33 -2.71 -18.40
CA TYR A 199 -10.31 -1.65 -18.09
C TYR A 199 -9.70 -0.46 -17.35
N ALA A 200 -8.70 -0.70 -16.51
CA ALA A 200 -7.98 0.35 -15.78
C ALA A 200 -6.86 1.01 -16.61
N GLY A 201 -6.62 0.60 -17.85
CA GLY A 201 -5.55 1.15 -18.70
C GLY A 201 -4.13 0.78 -18.26
N GLN A 202 -3.98 -0.24 -17.42
CA GLN A 202 -2.70 -0.59 -16.80
C GLN A 202 -1.82 -1.42 -17.74
N LYS A 203 -1.11 -0.75 -18.66
CA LYS A 203 -0.38 -1.41 -19.76
C LYS A 203 0.60 -2.48 -19.29
N HIS A 204 1.48 -2.13 -18.35
CA HIS A 204 2.48 -3.07 -17.82
C HIS A 204 1.84 -4.28 -17.12
N ALA A 205 0.71 -4.06 -16.44
CA ALA A 205 -0.04 -5.15 -15.83
C ALA A 205 -0.69 -6.08 -16.86
N VAL A 206 -1.24 -5.52 -17.95
CA VAL A 206 -1.77 -6.30 -19.07
C VAL A 206 -0.67 -7.13 -19.71
N HIS A 207 0.49 -6.55 -20.02
CA HIS A 207 1.62 -7.30 -20.60
C HIS A 207 2.07 -8.44 -19.70
N TYR A 208 2.29 -8.17 -18.41
CA TYR A 208 2.67 -9.22 -17.48
C TYR A 208 1.61 -10.32 -17.40
N LEU A 209 0.33 -9.97 -17.27
CA LEU A 209 -0.75 -10.95 -17.18
C LEU A 209 -0.95 -11.75 -18.47
N LEU A 210 -0.65 -11.19 -19.65
CA LEU A 210 -0.65 -11.95 -20.91
C LEU A 210 0.35 -13.10 -20.90
N GLU A 211 1.49 -12.94 -20.22
CA GLU A 211 2.55 -13.95 -20.15
C GLU A 211 2.20 -15.09 -19.19
N VAL A 212 1.45 -14.80 -18.12
CA VAL A 212 1.20 -15.75 -17.02
C VAL A 212 -0.22 -16.32 -16.99
N THR A 213 -1.18 -15.73 -17.71
CA THR A 213 -2.54 -16.28 -17.83
C THR A 213 -2.57 -17.42 -18.86
N GLY A 214 -3.18 -18.54 -18.49
CA GLY A 214 -3.32 -19.72 -19.36
C GLY A 214 -4.08 -19.39 -20.65
N LYS A 215 -3.56 -19.86 -21.79
CA LYS A 215 -4.11 -19.53 -23.12
C LYS A 215 -5.57 -19.97 -23.27
N GLU A 216 -5.92 -21.11 -22.71
CA GLU A 216 -7.29 -21.66 -22.68
C GLU A 216 -8.28 -20.72 -21.95
N TYR A 217 -7.84 -20.01 -20.91
CA TYR A 217 -8.66 -19.05 -20.18
C TYR A 217 -8.89 -17.78 -20.99
N LEU A 218 -7.87 -17.32 -21.71
CA LEU A 218 -7.97 -16.18 -22.63
C LEU A 218 -8.86 -16.52 -23.83
N GLU A 219 -8.67 -17.69 -24.43
CA GLU A 219 -9.41 -18.14 -25.62
C GLU A 219 -10.90 -18.29 -25.37
N SER A 220 -11.28 -18.91 -24.26
CA SER A 220 -12.68 -19.04 -23.85
C SER A 220 -13.37 -17.69 -23.59
N ARG A 221 -12.60 -16.61 -23.38
CA ARG A 221 -13.07 -15.24 -23.11
C ARG A 221 -12.61 -14.24 -24.17
N ARG A 222 -12.18 -14.70 -25.36
CA ARG A 222 -11.56 -13.85 -26.39
C ARG A 222 -12.37 -12.58 -26.69
N LYS A 223 -13.69 -12.71 -26.85
CA LYS A 223 -14.58 -11.58 -27.17
C LYS A 223 -14.60 -10.52 -26.07
N THR A 224 -14.76 -10.95 -24.81
CA THR A 224 -14.81 -10.03 -23.67
C THR A 224 -13.43 -9.43 -23.39
N PHE A 225 -12.36 -10.21 -23.55
CA PHE A 225 -11.00 -9.71 -23.38
C PHE A 225 -10.63 -8.66 -24.41
N VAL A 226 -10.90 -8.89 -25.69
CA VAL A 226 -10.72 -7.88 -26.76
C VAL A 226 -11.53 -6.62 -26.46
N HIS A 227 -12.79 -6.77 -26.03
CA HIS A 227 -13.59 -5.62 -25.63
C HIS A 227 -12.94 -4.82 -24.48
N SER A 228 -12.43 -5.49 -23.44
CA SER A 228 -11.72 -4.81 -22.33
C SER A 228 -10.49 -4.04 -22.80
N LEU A 229 -9.70 -4.59 -23.75
CA LEU A 229 -8.53 -3.91 -24.33
C LEU A 229 -8.93 -2.65 -25.11
N LEU A 230 -10.01 -2.73 -25.90
CA LEU A 230 -10.52 -1.58 -26.67
C LEU A 230 -11.03 -0.47 -25.73
N VAL A 231 -11.75 -0.84 -24.67
CA VAL A 231 -12.21 0.12 -23.65
C VAL A 231 -11.02 0.75 -22.92
N GLY A 232 -9.98 -0.04 -22.64
CA GLY A 232 -8.74 0.43 -22.02
C GLY A 232 -7.83 1.28 -22.91
N GLY A 233 -8.20 1.53 -24.17
CA GLY A 233 -7.41 2.35 -25.08
C GLY A 233 -6.21 1.65 -25.74
N PHE A 234 -6.15 0.31 -25.73
CA PHE A 234 -5.04 -0.47 -26.27
C PHE A 234 -5.07 -0.67 -27.80
N TYR A 235 -5.35 0.40 -28.56
CA TYR A 235 -5.36 0.34 -30.03
C TYR A 235 -3.93 0.44 -30.58
N GLY A 236 -3.46 -0.60 -31.27
CA GLY A 236 -2.19 -0.57 -32.03
C GLY A 236 -0.91 -0.77 -31.21
N GLU A 237 -0.99 -1.21 -29.96
CA GLU A 237 0.16 -1.35 -29.05
C GLU A 237 0.45 -2.79 -28.59
N PHE A 238 0.33 -3.77 -29.49
CA PHE A 238 0.80 -5.14 -29.25
C PHE A 238 1.68 -5.63 -30.39
#